data_AF-A0A7S0RYY3-F1
#
_entry.id   AF-A0A7S0RYY3-F1
#
_cell.length_a   1.000
_cell.length_b   1.000
_cell.length_c   1.000
_cell.angle_alpha   90.00
_cell.angle_beta   90.00
_cell.angle_gamma   90.00
#
_symmetry.space_group_name_H-M   'P 1'
#
loop_
_entity.id
_entity.type
_entity.pdbx_description
1 polymer ?
#
loop_
_entity_poly.entity_id
_entity_poly.type
_entity_poly.pdbx_seq_one_letter_code
_entity_poly.pdbx_strand_id
1 'polypeptide(L)'
;GHSEDAGVVCIPHGVQVYYNSKFVPTTEEARHMHEDLLTAGIAHELTSHTWIWTSTTTMIIPELENGDLAASMDTAYMAYVRDWVAAGGILVIADCGGYYERNFLNTVFSLSLSSSCDSDYDSSTSDVWTKVLEGSRIFSPESPATVPYANAVTPVCVSSLPSGAVASYGNADDAAVFEWQYGSGTVVGMGFDWFESSGTSRETWANVLMEVMRPETTVRLVGGSSSLEGRVEVFLNSQWGTVCDASWSINSADVVCRQLGFGGADYWRLGEVFGSGSAGQPIHLDEVQCDGSETAIIQCPTLSVPGSHDCSHSEDVGVVCRPPDLAVRLVGGSSPLEGRV
;
A
#
# COMPACT_ATOMS: atom_id res chain seq x y z
N GLY A 1 3.93 30.42 -11.98
CA GLY A 1 2.83 31.10 -11.28
C GLY A 1 2.01 30.02 -10.63
N HIS A 2 2.36 29.66 -9.40
CA HIS A 2 1.71 28.58 -8.66
C HIS A 2 0.74 29.24 -7.70
N SER A 3 -0.54 28.86 -7.77
CA SER A 3 -1.56 29.34 -6.83
C SER A 3 -1.17 28.94 -5.40
N GLU A 4 -1.43 29.82 -4.45
CA GLU A 4 -1.13 29.63 -3.02
C GLU A 4 -1.94 28.47 -2.38
N ASP A 5 -2.80 27.80 -3.15
CA ASP A 5 -3.71 26.74 -2.71
C ASP A 5 -3.28 25.30 -3.09
N ALA A 6 -2.11 25.13 -3.72
CA ALA A 6 -1.55 23.81 -4.01
C ALA A 6 -0.64 23.35 -2.85
N GLY A 7 -0.90 22.18 -2.28
CA GLY A 7 -0.13 21.59 -1.18
C GLY A 7 -0.06 20.07 -1.28
N VAL A 8 0.86 19.46 -0.53
CA VAL A 8 0.95 18.01 -0.36
C VAL A 8 0.76 17.72 1.12
N VAL A 9 -0.22 16.91 1.46
CA VAL A 9 -0.38 16.39 2.81
C VAL A 9 0.55 15.19 2.94
N CYS A 10 1.62 15.37 3.71
CA CYS A 10 2.51 14.28 4.06
C CYS A 10 1.87 13.45 5.17
N ILE A 11 1.85 12.15 4.93
CA ILE A 11 1.40 11.11 5.83
C ILE A 11 2.67 10.37 6.29
N PRO A 12 2.78 9.91 7.55
CA PRO A 12 3.88 9.08 8.00
C PRO A 12 4.18 7.92 7.04
N HIS A 13 5.41 7.40 7.08
CA HIS A 13 5.86 6.25 6.29
C HIS A 13 5.97 6.49 4.78
N GLY A 14 6.26 7.73 4.37
CA GLY A 14 6.62 8.03 3.00
C GLY A 14 5.42 8.12 2.05
N VAL A 15 4.25 8.50 2.57
CA VAL A 15 3.03 8.68 1.77
C VAL A 15 2.74 10.17 1.58
N GLN A 16 2.36 10.55 0.37
CA GLN A 16 1.98 11.92 0.04
C GLN A 16 0.61 11.94 -0.62
N VAL A 17 -0.31 12.76 -0.13
CA VAL A 17 -1.59 13.05 -0.80
C VAL A 17 -1.52 14.43 -1.43
N TYR A 18 -1.70 14.51 -2.74
CA TYR A 18 -1.74 15.77 -3.47
C TYR A 18 -3.05 16.51 -3.21
N TYR A 19 -2.95 17.82 -2.94
CA TYR A 19 -4.11 18.69 -2.73
C TYR A 19 -3.94 19.99 -3.52
N ASN A 20 -4.95 20.36 -4.31
CA ASN A 20 -4.98 21.66 -4.96
C ASN A 20 -6.41 22.04 -5.29
N SER A 21 -6.95 23.06 -4.63
CA SER A 21 -8.35 23.50 -4.79
C SER A 21 -8.76 23.83 -6.24
N LYS A 22 -7.78 24.08 -7.13
CA LYS A 22 -8.01 24.30 -8.56
C LYS A 22 -8.34 23.02 -9.34
N PHE A 23 -7.82 21.88 -8.92
CA PHE A 23 -7.95 20.59 -9.64
C PHE A 23 -8.70 19.55 -8.81
N VAL A 24 -8.50 19.58 -7.49
CA VAL A 24 -9.11 18.75 -6.45
C VAL A 24 -9.95 19.69 -5.56
N PRO A 25 -11.19 20.03 -5.95
CA PRO A 25 -11.92 21.17 -5.41
C PRO A 25 -12.82 20.85 -4.22
N THR A 26 -13.28 19.62 -4.07
CA THR A 26 -14.08 19.28 -2.90
C THR A 26 -13.10 19.05 -1.75
N THR A 27 -13.23 19.88 -0.73
CA THR A 27 -12.60 19.63 0.58
C THR A 27 -13.05 18.30 1.18
N GLU A 28 -13.97 17.57 0.55
CA GLU A 28 -14.63 16.39 1.08
C GLU A 28 -13.99 15.07 0.61
N GLU A 29 -13.62 14.91 -0.67
CA GLU A 29 -12.91 13.70 -1.15
C GLU A 29 -11.54 13.57 -0.50
N ALA A 30 -10.74 14.64 -0.59
CA ALA A 30 -9.43 14.69 0.01
C ALA A 30 -9.51 14.53 1.54
N ARG A 31 -10.57 15.05 2.19
CA ARG A 31 -10.83 14.85 3.63
C ARG A 31 -11.24 13.43 3.94
N HIS A 32 -12.14 12.81 3.17
CA HIS A 32 -12.57 11.43 3.38
C HIS A 32 -11.42 10.44 3.19
N MET A 33 -10.64 10.63 2.13
CA MET A 33 -9.43 9.86 1.90
C MET A 33 -8.42 10.06 3.04
N HIS A 34 -8.23 11.30 3.51
CA HIS A 34 -7.38 11.58 4.66
C HIS A 34 -7.90 10.94 5.95
N GLU A 35 -9.22 10.96 6.21
CA GLU A 35 -9.86 10.33 7.37
C GLU A 35 -9.75 8.81 7.36
N ASP A 36 -9.90 8.18 6.20
CA ASP A 36 -9.74 6.75 6.06
C ASP A 36 -8.29 6.34 6.33
N LEU A 37 -7.34 7.14 5.84
CA LEU A 37 -5.91 6.97 6.12
C LEU A 37 -5.57 7.23 7.60
N LEU A 38 -6.22 8.19 8.27
CA LEU A 38 -6.09 8.43 9.71
C LEU A 38 -6.64 7.25 10.52
N THR A 39 -7.84 6.78 10.16
CA THR A 39 -8.52 5.65 10.83
C THR A 39 -7.70 4.36 10.70
N ALA A 40 -7.04 4.15 9.57
CA ALA A 40 -6.14 3.03 9.36
C ALA A 40 -4.78 3.17 10.09
N GLY A 41 -4.54 4.27 10.81
CA GLY A 41 -3.26 4.52 11.46
C GLY A 41 -2.10 4.72 10.48
N ILE A 42 -2.42 5.13 9.25
CA ILE A 42 -1.45 5.41 8.19
C ILE A 42 -1.10 6.90 8.20
N ALA A 43 -2.06 7.78 8.55
CA ALA A 43 -1.89 9.23 8.65
C ALA A 43 -1.80 9.77 10.10
N HIS A 44 -1.30 11.00 10.26
CA HIS A 44 -1.36 11.80 11.49
C HIS A 44 -1.99 13.19 11.22
N GLU A 45 -2.50 13.86 12.26
CA GLU A 45 -3.09 15.20 12.17
C GLU A 45 -2.07 16.25 11.67
N LEU A 46 -2.54 17.12 10.77
CA LEU A 46 -1.75 18.19 10.16
C LEU A 46 -1.35 19.27 11.18
N THR A 47 -0.05 19.43 11.44
CA THR A 47 0.45 20.55 12.28
C THR A 47 1.15 21.66 11.49
N SER A 48 1.57 21.44 10.24
CA SER A 48 1.99 22.54 9.33
C SER A 48 2.21 22.09 7.87
N HIS A 49 1.89 22.97 6.92
CA HIS A 49 2.26 22.83 5.50
C HIS A 49 3.78 23.03 5.34
N THR A 50 4.56 21.95 5.31
CA THR A 50 5.98 22.02 4.97
C THR A 50 6.27 21.21 3.72
N TRP A 51 6.91 21.86 2.75
CA TRP A 51 7.35 21.27 1.49
C TRP A 51 8.59 20.40 1.74
N ILE A 52 8.44 19.09 1.78
CA ILE A 52 9.58 18.17 1.90
C ILE A 52 9.48 17.09 0.83
N TRP A 53 10.42 17.13 -0.14
CA TRP A 53 10.51 16.23 -1.29
C TRP A 53 11.53 15.11 -1.09
N THR A 54 11.66 14.59 0.13
CA THR A 54 12.69 13.59 0.42
C THR A 54 12.12 12.41 1.20
N SER A 55 12.23 11.22 0.61
CA SER A 55 11.98 9.87 1.18
C SER A 55 10.55 9.29 1.15
N THR A 56 9.70 9.70 0.21
CA THR A 56 8.36 9.10 0.05
C THR A 56 8.34 7.93 -0.94
N THR A 57 7.72 6.83 -0.53
CA THR A 57 7.50 5.59 -1.30
C THR A 57 6.20 5.64 -2.10
N THR A 58 5.20 6.39 -1.66
CA THR A 58 3.87 6.43 -2.31
C THR A 58 3.35 7.86 -2.45
N MET A 59 2.79 8.18 -3.62
CA MET A 59 2.11 9.45 -3.91
C MET A 59 0.70 9.13 -4.38
N ILE A 60 -0.30 9.77 -3.78
CA ILE A 60 -1.72 9.64 -4.11
C ILE A 60 -2.17 10.96 -4.72
N ILE A 61 -2.75 10.88 -5.91
CA ILE A 61 -3.48 11.96 -6.56
C ILE A 61 -4.97 11.62 -6.43
N PRO A 62 -5.72 12.35 -5.58
CA PRO A 62 -7.17 12.22 -5.52
C PRO A 62 -7.81 12.58 -6.87
N GLU A 63 -9.12 12.37 -6.93
CA GLU A 63 -9.94 12.66 -8.10
C GLU A 63 -9.76 14.12 -8.57
N LEU A 64 -9.67 14.30 -9.89
CA LEU A 64 -9.38 15.55 -10.57
C LEU A 64 -10.67 16.15 -11.17
N GLU A 65 -11.61 16.59 -10.34
CA GLU A 65 -12.90 17.13 -10.80
C GLU A 65 -12.82 18.36 -11.72
N ASN A 66 -11.88 19.27 -11.46
CA ASN A 66 -11.92 20.62 -12.03
C ASN A 66 -10.92 20.88 -13.15
N GLY A 67 -10.13 19.88 -13.55
CA GLY A 67 -9.30 19.99 -14.74
C GLY A 67 -8.11 19.06 -14.82
N ASP A 68 -7.55 19.00 -16.03
CA ASP A 68 -6.35 18.23 -16.33
C ASP A 68 -5.13 18.82 -15.61
N LEU A 69 -4.68 18.11 -14.59
CA LEU A 69 -3.51 18.46 -13.80
C LEU A 69 -2.26 18.56 -14.68
N ALA A 70 -2.08 17.66 -15.65
CA ALA A 70 -0.92 17.64 -16.53
C ALA A 70 -0.87 18.86 -17.46
N ALA A 71 -2.03 19.38 -17.88
CA ALA A 71 -2.11 20.60 -18.68
C ALA A 71 -1.58 21.85 -17.95
N SER A 72 -1.48 21.80 -16.62
CA SER A 72 -0.93 22.87 -15.79
C SER A 72 0.52 22.67 -15.35
N MET A 73 1.07 21.47 -15.58
CA MET A 73 2.45 21.10 -15.24
C MET A 73 3.39 21.42 -16.40
N ASP A 74 4.59 21.89 -16.06
CA ASP A 74 5.64 22.02 -17.07
C ASP A 74 6.32 20.67 -17.36
N THR A 75 7.09 20.62 -18.43
CA THR A 75 7.77 19.40 -18.88
C THR A 75 8.76 18.85 -17.85
N ALA A 76 9.36 19.72 -17.03
CA ALA A 76 10.32 19.31 -16.01
C ALA A 76 9.62 18.63 -14.83
N TYR A 77 8.46 19.14 -14.41
CA TYR A 77 7.67 18.53 -13.35
C TYR A 77 7.08 17.19 -13.77
N MET A 78 6.57 17.09 -15.00
CA MET A 78 6.11 15.80 -15.54
C MET A 78 7.25 14.78 -15.65
N ALA A 79 8.47 15.22 -15.98
CA ALA A 79 9.65 14.35 -15.96
C ALA A 79 10.00 13.90 -14.54
N TYR A 80 9.94 14.80 -13.56
CA TYR A 80 10.17 14.46 -12.16
C TYR A 80 9.23 13.36 -11.67
N VAL A 81 7.92 13.46 -11.94
CA VAL A 81 6.94 12.42 -11.54
C VAL A 81 7.31 11.07 -12.17
N ARG A 82 7.60 11.05 -13.48
CA ARG A 82 8.05 9.82 -14.16
C ARG A 82 9.32 9.25 -13.53
N ASP A 83 10.33 10.08 -13.32
CA ASP A 83 11.64 9.65 -12.82
C ASP A 83 11.54 9.14 -11.37
N TRP A 84 10.67 9.74 -10.55
CA TRP A 84 10.38 9.28 -9.20
C TRP A 84 9.71 7.90 -9.18
N VAL A 85 8.69 7.68 -10.03
CA VAL A 85 8.08 6.34 -10.17
C VAL A 85 9.14 5.35 -10.69
N ALA A 86 9.90 5.73 -11.71
CA ALA A 86 10.95 4.87 -12.28
C ALA A 86 12.00 4.44 -11.24
N ALA A 87 12.25 5.27 -10.23
CA ALA A 87 13.18 4.99 -9.13
C ALA A 87 12.61 4.05 -8.04
N GLY A 88 11.34 3.65 -8.11
CA GLY A 88 10.70 2.76 -7.15
C GLY A 88 9.50 3.34 -6.41
N GLY A 89 9.05 4.55 -6.77
CA GLY A 89 7.84 5.13 -6.20
C GLY A 89 6.56 4.42 -6.65
N ILE A 90 5.52 4.47 -5.82
CA ILE A 90 4.17 4.01 -6.11
C ILE A 90 3.28 5.23 -6.35
N LEU A 91 2.79 5.42 -7.56
CA LEU A 91 1.82 6.46 -7.87
C LEU A 91 0.41 5.86 -7.86
N VAL A 92 -0.46 6.37 -7.00
CA VAL A 92 -1.89 6.06 -6.97
C VAL A 92 -2.64 7.27 -7.55
N ILE A 93 -3.51 7.03 -8.52
CA ILE A 93 -4.44 8.05 -9.00
C ILE A 93 -5.86 7.52 -8.86
N ALA A 94 -6.73 8.29 -8.20
CA ALA A 94 -8.15 8.00 -8.21
C ALA A 94 -8.65 8.26 -9.64
N ASP A 95 -9.11 7.23 -10.33
CA ASP A 95 -9.59 7.24 -11.72
C ASP A 95 -11.09 6.94 -11.73
N CYS A 96 -11.83 7.71 -10.94
CA CYS A 96 -13.29 7.78 -10.79
C CYS A 96 -14.08 8.00 -12.10
N GLY A 97 -13.46 7.80 -13.26
CA GLY A 97 -14.07 7.97 -14.56
C GLY A 97 -13.97 9.34 -15.20
N GLY A 98 -13.20 10.25 -14.59
CA GLY A 98 -12.92 11.55 -15.15
C GLY A 98 -11.99 11.47 -16.39
N TYR A 99 -12.29 12.33 -17.36
CA TYR A 99 -11.44 12.56 -18.52
C TYR A 99 -10.04 13.06 -18.12
N TYR A 100 -9.90 13.67 -16.93
CA TYR A 100 -8.71 14.42 -16.52
C TYR A 100 -7.60 13.52 -15.97
N GLU A 101 -7.95 12.45 -15.27
CA GLU A 101 -7.04 11.48 -14.65
C GLU A 101 -6.43 10.59 -15.72
N ARG A 102 -7.28 10.12 -16.63
CA ARG A 102 -6.84 9.42 -17.83
C ARG A 102 -5.94 10.29 -18.70
N ASN A 103 -6.25 11.57 -18.87
CA ASN A 103 -5.38 12.50 -19.60
C ASN A 103 -4.06 12.76 -18.89
N PHE A 104 -4.09 12.88 -17.56
CA PHE A 104 -2.89 13.00 -16.76
C PHE A 104 -1.98 11.80 -17.01
N LEU A 105 -2.51 10.57 -16.91
CA LEU A 105 -1.74 9.34 -17.19
C LEU A 105 -1.24 9.28 -18.64
N ASN A 106 -2.10 9.59 -19.61
CA ASN A 106 -1.74 9.63 -21.04
C ASN A 106 -0.63 10.64 -21.32
N THR A 107 -0.69 11.83 -20.71
CA THR A 107 0.29 12.90 -20.93
C THR A 107 1.59 12.62 -20.19
N VAL A 108 1.53 12.26 -18.91
CA VAL A 108 2.72 12.03 -18.08
C VAL A 108 3.45 10.79 -18.52
N PHE A 109 2.77 9.68 -18.82
CA PHE A 109 3.41 8.39 -19.15
C PHE A 109 3.37 8.05 -20.65
N SER A 110 2.92 8.97 -21.51
CA SER A 110 2.81 8.76 -22.96
C SER A 110 1.94 7.53 -23.31
N LEU A 111 0.80 7.40 -22.63
CA LEU A 111 -0.17 6.32 -22.83
C LEU A 111 -1.30 6.73 -23.77
N SER A 112 -2.20 5.78 -24.04
CA SER A 112 -3.43 5.99 -24.81
C SER A 112 -4.59 5.22 -24.22
N LEU A 113 -4.76 5.35 -22.91
CA LEU A 113 -5.88 4.79 -22.15
C LEU A 113 -7.21 5.31 -22.72
N SER A 114 -8.20 4.43 -22.80
CA SER A 114 -9.58 4.74 -23.23
C SER A 114 -10.60 4.21 -22.22
N SER A 115 -11.78 4.83 -22.16
CA SER A 115 -12.88 4.40 -21.30
C SER A 115 -13.95 3.62 -22.09
N SER A 116 -14.74 2.81 -21.35
CA SER A 116 -15.99 2.17 -21.80
C SER A 116 -15.82 1.20 -22.98
N CYS A 117 -15.15 0.06 -22.72
CA CYS A 117 -14.99 -0.98 -23.74
C CYS A 117 -16.05 -2.07 -23.71
N ASP A 118 -16.78 -2.19 -22.61
CA ASP A 118 -18.04 -2.91 -22.59
C ASP A 118 -19.17 -2.01 -23.13
N SER A 119 -19.84 -2.46 -24.19
CA SER A 119 -21.00 -1.76 -24.74
C SER A 119 -22.25 -1.87 -23.87
N ASP A 120 -22.27 -2.84 -22.94
CA ASP A 120 -23.31 -3.05 -21.95
C ASP A 120 -22.98 -2.35 -20.62
N TYR A 121 -21.89 -1.57 -20.57
CA TYR A 121 -21.50 -0.78 -19.40
C TYR A 121 -22.61 0.21 -19.01
N ASP A 122 -23.27 -0.06 -17.88
CA ASP A 122 -24.30 0.80 -17.30
C ASP A 122 -23.77 1.39 -15.99
N SER A 123 -23.46 2.69 -16.00
CA SER A 123 -22.99 3.40 -14.81
C SER A 123 -24.05 3.55 -13.70
N SER A 124 -25.25 2.99 -13.89
CA SER A 124 -26.38 3.04 -12.94
C SER A 124 -26.66 1.72 -12.22
N THR A 125 -25.89 0.66 -12.48
CA THR A 125 -26.07 -0.66 -11.83
C THR A 125 -25.33 -0.76 -10.49
N SER A 126 -25.91 -1.55 -9.58
CA SER A 126 -25.31 -1.94 -8.30
C SER A 126 -24.23 -3.01 -8.47
N ASP A 127 -23.40 -2.88 -9.50
CA ASP A 127 -22.48 -3.94 -9.90
C ASP A 127 -21.33 -4.10 -8.89
N VAL A 128 -20.63 -5.21 -9.03
CA VAL A 128 -19.57 -5.60 -8.11
C VAL A 128 -18.38 -6.00 -8.96
N TRP A 129 -17.26 -5.30 -8.78
CA TRP A 129 -16.03 -5.63 -9.49
C TRP A 129 -15.37 -6.83 -8.82
N THR A 130 -15.02 -7.82 -9.62
CA THR A 130 -14.39 -9.05 -9.12
C THR A 130 -12.88 -8.90 -9.17
N LYS A 131 -12.20 -9.40 -8.13
CA LYS A 131 -10.75 -9.40 -8.06
C LYS A 131 -10.14 -10.35 -9.10
N VAL A 132 -9.16 -9.85 -9.84
CA VAL A 132 -8.37 -10.60 -10.83
C VAL A 132 -6.89 -10.40 -10.50
N LEU A 133 -6.29 -11.38 -9.81
CA LEU A 133 -4.94 -11.26 -9.25
C LEU A 133 -3.81 -11.70 -10.16
N GLU A 134 -4.08 -12.29 -11.32
CA GLU A 134 -3.03 -12.92 -12.12
C GLU A 134 -1.99 -11.88 -12.56
N GLY A 135 -0.76 -12.02 -12.03
CA GLY A 135 0.35 -11.09 -12.28
C GLY A 135 0.38 -9.84 -11.39
N SER A 136 -0.59 -9.67 -10.47
CA SER A 136 -0.64 -8.55 -9.53
C SER A 136 0.58 -8.54 -8.61
N ARG A 137 1.09 -7.34 -8.32
CA ARG A 137 2.21 -7.13 -7.38
C ARG A 137 1.76 -6.45 -6.11
N ILE A 138 0.75 -5.58 -6.24
CA ILE A 138 0.21 -4.84 -5.10
C ILE A 138 -0.87 -5.64 -4.35
N PHE A 139 -1.72 -6.38 -5.07
CA PHE A 139 -2.86 -7.05 -4.46
C PHE A 139 -2.59 -8.54 -4.21
N SER A 140 -3.07 -9.01 -3.06
CA SER A 140 -2.83 -10.35 -2.53
C SER A 140 -4.09 -11.23 -2.60
N PRO A 141 -3.97 -12.56 -2.45
CA PRO A 141 -5.11 -13.44 -2.24
C PRO A 141 -6.05 -12.99 -1.12
N GLU A 142 -5.52 -12.30 -0.11
CA GLU A 142 -6.22 -11.79 1.07
C GLU A 142 -6.95 -10.46 0.83
N SER A 143 -6.60 -9.70 -0.23
CA SER A 143 -7.34 -8.48 -0.60
C SER A 143 -8.84 -8.78 -0.85
N PRO A 144 -9.75 -7.79 -0.75
CA PRO A 144 -11.19 -8.04 -0.93
C PRO A 144 -11.49 -8.84 -2.21
N ALA A 145 -12.29 -9.92 -2.11
CA ALA A 145 -12.64 -10.73 -3.29
C ALA A 145 -13.44 -9.94 -4.32
N THR A 146 -14.14 -8.91 -3.84
CA THR A 146 -14.99 -8.03 -4.63
C THR A 146 -14.96 -6.62 -4.06
N VAL A 147 -15.07 -5.61 -4.93
CA VAL A 147 -15.36 -4.24 -4.51
C VAL A 147 -16.71 -3.78 -5.04
N PRO A 148 -17.55 -3.13 -4.21
CA PRO A 148 -18.84 -2.66 -4.67
C PRO A 148 -18.67 -1.53 -5.67
N TYR A 149 -19.65 -1.34 -6.54
CA TYR A 149 -19.74 -0.13 -7.33
C TYR A 149 -19.84 1.09 -6.41
N ALA A 150 -19.07 2.13 -6.72
CA ALA A 150 -19.27 3.49 -6.22
C ALA A 150 -19.82 4.31 -7.40
N ASN A 151 -20.64 5.33 -7.13
CA ASN A 151 -21.08 6.22 -8.20
C ASN A 151 -19.86 6.79 -8.96
N ALA A 152 -20.07 7.19 -10.21
CA ALA A 152 -19.09 7.81 -11.10
C ALA A 152 -17.96 6.93 -11.66
N VAL A 153 -17.57 5.80 -11.05
CA VAL A 153 -16.52 4.90 -11.58
C VAL A 153 -16.69 4.74 -13.09
N THR A 154 -15.72 5.12 -13.91
CA THR A 154 -15.73 4.79 -15.35
C THR A 154 -14.46 4.01 -15.66
N PRO A 155 -14.56 2.69 -15.87
CA PRO A 155 -13.39 1.84 -15.99
C PRO A 155 -12.60 2.18 -17.26
N VAL A 156 -11.32 1.84 -17.20
CA VAL A 156 -10.44 1.87 -18.35
C VAL A 156 -10.52 0.54 -19.08
N CYS A 157 -10.54 0.61 -20.41
CA CYS A 157 -10.48 -0.54 -21.27
C CYS A 157 -9.24 -1.38 -21.01
N VAL A 158 -9.40 -2.66 -20.70
CA VAL A 158 -8.29 -3.62 -20.56
C VAL A 158 -7.40 -3.62 -21.81
N SER A 159 -8.01 -3.47 -22.99
CA SER A 159 -7.32 -3.40 -24.29
C SER A 159 -6.46 -2.15 -24.49
N SER A 160 -6.67 -1.10 -23.70
CA SER A 160 -5.92 0.16 -23.76
C SER A 160 -4.79 0.23 -22.72
N LEU A 161 -4.75 -0.71 -21.78
CA LEU A 161 -3.73 -0.76 -20.73
C LEU A 161 -2.33 -0.97 -21.33
N PRO A 162 -1.28 -0.40 -20.71
CA PRO A 162 0.09 -0.62 -21.16
C PRO A 162 0.50 -2.09 -21.08
N SER A 163 1.50 -2.48 -21.87
CA SER A 163 2.02 -3.84 -21.88
C SER A 163 2.48 -4.27 -20.47
N GLY A 164 1.98 -5.42 -20.00
CA GLY A 164 2.32 -5.96 -18.69
C GLY A 164 1.52 -5.34 -17.53
N ALA A 165 0.52 -4.49 -17.83
CA ALA A 165 -0.46 -4.07 -16.84
C ALA A 165 -1.37 -5.23 -16.41
N VAL A 166 -1.90 -5.11 -15.19
CA VAL A 166 -2.84 -6.03 -14.58
C VAL A 166 -4.11 -5.28 -14.26
N ALA A 167 -5.26 -5.81 -14.66
CA ALA A 167 -6.57 -5.32 -14.26
C ALA A 167 -6.97 -5.99 -12.93
N SER A 168 -6.54 -5.43 -11.80
CA SER A 168 -6.66 -6.06 -10.47
C SER A 168 -8.11 -6.22 -10.00
N TYR A 169 -9.00 -5.31 -10.41
CA TYR A 169 -10.45 -5.43 -10.20
C TYR A 169 -11.15 -5.01 -11.49
N GLY A 170 -11.98 -5.89 -12.04
CA GLY A 170 -12.53 -5.69 -13.37
C GLY A 170 -13.29 -6.88 -13.92
N ASN A 171 -13.48 -6.88 -15.23
CA ASN A 171 -13.96 -8.01 -16.01
C ASN A 171 -13.03 -8.22 -17.23
N ALA A 172 -13.49 -8.92 -18.27
CA ALA A 172 -12.65 -9.20 -19.45
C ALA A 172 -12.31 -7.95 -20.28
N ASP A 173 -13.18 -6.94 -20.26
CA ASP A 173 -13.13 -5.77 -21.13
C ASP A 173 -12.77 -4.48 -20.37
N ASP A 174 -13.17 -4.41 -19.10
CA ASP A 174 -13.08 -3.22 -18.25
C ASP A 174 -12.24 -3.46 -16.99
N ALA A 175 -11.40 -2.48 -16.65
CA ALA A 175 -10.61 -2.43 -15.42
C ALA A 175 -11.04 -1.24 -14.55
N ALA A 176 -11.60 -1.54 -13.38
CA ALA A 176 -11.94 -0.54 -12.36
C ALA A 176 -10.76 -0.24 -11.43
N VAL A 177 -9.85 -1.20 -11.28
CA VAL A 177 -8.53 -0.98 -10.68
C VAL A 177 -7.52 -1.66 -11.58
N PHE A 178 -6.45 -0.95 -11.91
CA PHE A 178 -5.35 -1.51 -12.68
C PHE A 178 -4.01 -1.04 -12.14
N GLU A 179 -2.98 -1.85 -12.37
CA GLU A 179 -1.61 -1.52 -12.01
C GLU A 179 -0.67 -1.86 -13.16
N TRP A 180 0.43 -1.11 -13.30
CA TRP A 180 1.52 -1.49 -14.17
C TRP A 180 2.88 -1.04 -13.63
N GLN A 181 3.93 -1.72 -14.06
CA GLN A 181 5.29 -1.36 -13.69
C GLN A 181 5.83 -0.25 -14.60
N TYR A 182 6.46 0.75 -13.98
CA TYR A 182 7.19 1.79 -14.67
C TYR A 182 8.58 1.94 -14.04
N GLY A 183 9.62 1.50 -14.76
CA GLY A 183 10.95 1.34 -14.18
C GLY A 183 10.92 0.32 -13.03
N SER A 184 11.41 0.73 -11.85
CA SER A 184 11.37 -0.08 -10.63
C SER A 184 10.12 0.16 -9.77
N GLY A 185 9.28 1.13 -10.11
CA GLY A 185 8.07 1.47 -9.36
C GLY A 185 6.79 0.97 -10.03
N THR A 186 5.66 1.41 -9.47
CA THR A 186 4.33 0.99 -9.88
C THR A 186 3.42 2.19 -10.03
N VAL A 187 2.57 2.18 -11.04
CA VAL A 187 1.44 3.11 -11.14
C VAL A 187 0.15 2.33 -10.99
N VAL A 188 -0.77 2.84 -10.17
CA VAL A 188 -2.07 2.23 -9.86
C VAL A 188 -3.16 3.24 -10.18
N GLY A 189 -4.09 2.86 -11.06
CA GLY A 189 -5.35 3.58 -11.26
C GLY A 189 -6.46 2.93 -10.45
N MET A 190 -7.20 3.71 -9.67
CA MET A 190 -8.27 3.22 -8.80
C MET A 190 -9.58 3.97 -9.03
N GLY A 191 -10.60 3.29 -9.51
CA GLY A 191 -11.85 3.90 -9.95
C GLY A 191 -12.77 4.51 -8.89
N PHE A 192 -12.30 4.75 -7.66
CA PHE A 192 -13.17 5.07 -6.55
C PHE A 192 -13.43 6.58 -6.39
N ASP A 193 -14.71 6.94 -6.28
CA ASP A 193 -15.21 8.27 -5.91
C ASP A 193 -15.33 8.35 -4.38
N TRP A 194 -14.44 9.14 -3.75
CA TRP A 194 -14.44 9.34 -2.30
C TRP A 194 -15.50 10.36 -1.82
N PHE A 195 -16.14 11.12 -2.72
CA PHE A 195 -17.13 12.15 -2.41
C PHE A 195 -18.45 11.54 -1.94
N GLU A 196 -19.03 10.65 -2.75
CA GLU A 196 -20.37 10.08 -2.50
C GLU A 196 -20.36 8.82 -1.64
N SER A 197 -19.17 8.34 -1.27
CA SER A 197 -19.04 7.06 -0.56
C SER A 197 -19.44 7.16 0.92
N SER A 198 -20.30 6.23 1.35
CA SER A 198 -20.68 6.07 2.76
C SER A 198 -20.89 4.59 3.12
N GLY A 199 -20.81 4.28 4.41
CA GLY A 199 -21.03 2.92 4.92
C GLY A 199 -20.04 1.89 4.36
N THR A 200 -20.55 0.69 4.08
CA THR A 200 -19.74 -0.48 3.70
C THR A 200 -19.01 -0.33 2.35
N SER A 201 -19.51 0.55 1.46
CA SER A 201 -18.82 0.84 0.19
C SER A 201 -17.49 1.55 0.43
N ARG A 202 -17.50 2.61 1.26
CA ARG A 202 -16.30 3.35 1.65
C ARG A 202 -15.29 2.46 2.38
N GLU A 203 -15.75 1.63 3.32
CA GLU A 203 -14.88 0.68 4.04
C GLU A 203 -14.18 -0.32 3.10
N THR A 204 -14.90 -0.84 2.10
CA THR A 204 -14.35 -1.85 1.19
C THR A 204 -13.30 -1.24 0.25
N TRP A 205 -13.56 -0.06 -0.30
CA TRP A 205 -12.60 0.64 -1.14
C TRP A 205 -11.41 1.20 -0.36
N ALA A 206 -11.64 1.66 0.88
CA ALA A 206 -10.57 2.00 1.79
C ALA A 206 -9.65 0.79 2.00
N ASN A 207 -10.18 -0.41 2.20
CA ASN A 207 -9.36 -1.63 2.32
C ASN A 207 -8.52 -1.89 1.05
N VAL A 208 -9.06 -1.65 -0.15
CA VAL A 208 -8.26 -1.76 -1.39
C VAL A 208 -7.16 -0.72 -1.45
N LEU A 209 -7.44 0.54 -1.10
CA LEU A 209 -6.40 1.56 -0.97
C LEU A 209 -5.37 1.10 0.06
N MET A 210 -5.78 0.52 1.20
CA MET A 210 -4.87 -0.02 2.19
C MET A 210 -4.01 -1.17 1.66
N GLU A 211 -4.41 -1.93 0.64
CA GLU A 211 -3.52 -2.91 -0.01
C GLU A 211 -2.46 -2.22 -0.89
N VAL A 212 -2.78 -1.09 -1.51
CA VAL A 212 -1.81 -0.28 -2.27
C VAL A 212 -0.84 0.42 -1.33
N MET A 213 -1.36 0.89 -0.21
CA MET A 213 -0.61 1.49 0.88
C MET A 213 0.03 0.43 1.76
N ARG A 214 -0.35 -0.84 1.61
CA ARG A 214 0.24 -1.93 2.38
C ARG A 214 1.67 -1.92 1.94
N PRO A 215 2.59 -1.72 2.88
CA PRO A 215 3.97 -1.92 2.59
C PRO A 215 4.08 -3.42 2.24
N GLU A 216 4.17 -3.74 0.93
CA GLU A 216 4.47 -5.05 0.35
C GLU A 216 5.29 -5.83 1.35
N THR A 217 4.67 -6.82 2.04
CA THR A 217 5.06 -7.33 3.37
C THR A 217 6.43 -6.82 3.77
N THR A 218 6.51 -5.64 4.37
CA THR A 218 7.80 -5.03 4.70
C THR A 218 8.50 -5.76 5.81
N VAL A 219 8.11 -6.99 6.10
CA VAL A 219 8.76 -7.86 7.05
C VAL A 219 8.75 -9.30 6.51
N ARG A 220 9.84 -10.03 6.72
CA ARG A 220 9.96 -11.47 6.49
C ARG A 220 10.82 -12.12 7.57
N LEU A 221 10.69 -13.43 7.72
CA LEU A 221 11.54 -14.24 8.60
C LEU A 221 12.54 -15.06 7.77
N VAL A 222 13.82 -14.99 8.13
CA VAL A 222 14.90 -15.66 7.40
C VAL A 222 15.70 -16.57 8.33
N GLY A 223 16.07 -17.77 7.83
CA GLY A 223 17.01 -18.67 8.50
C GLY A 223 16.42 -19.53 9.62
N GLY A 224 15.12 -19.44 9.87
CA GLY A 224 14.40 -20.35 10.76
C GLY A 224 14.23 -21.76 10.20
N SER A 225 13.95 -22.73 11.08
CA SER A 225 13.68 -24.12 10.69
C SER A 225 12.24 -24.34 10.19
N SER A 226 11.37 -23.34 10.38
CA SER A 226 9.99 -23.29 9.90
C SER A 226 9.60 -21.87 9.51
N SER A 227 8.43 -21.70 8.89
CA SER A 227 7.89 -20.38 8.54
C SER A 227 7.49 -19.53 9.76
N LEU A 228 7.42 -20.11 10.96
CA LEU A 228 7.03 -19.43 12.19
C LEU A 228 8.21 -18.76 12.91
N GLU A 229 9.43 -18.89 12.41
CA GLU A 229 10.61 -18.38 13.10
C GLU A 229 11.67 -17.88 12.13
N GLY A 230 12.53 -16.99 12.61
CA GLY A 230 13.66 -16.50 11.86
C GLY A 230 14.12 -15.11 12.29
N ARG A 231 15.25 -14.68 11.72
CA ARG A 231 15.71 -13.29 11.78
C ARG A 231 14.67 -12.40 11.09
N VAL A 232 14.34 -11.28 11.72
CA VAL A 232 13.44 -10.28 11.17
C VAL A 232 14.20 -9.46 10.14
N GLU A 233 13.70 -9.43 8.92
CA GLU A 233 14.17 -8.50 7.91
C GLU A 233 13.01 -7.65 7.44
N VAL A 234 13.27 -6.36 7.24
CA VAL A 234 12.30 -5.40 6.71
C VAL A 234 12.69 -4.90 5.33
N PHE A 235 11.70 -4.57 4.50
CA PHE A 235 11.94 -4.03 3.16
C PHE A 235 11.73 -2.51 3.18
N LEU A 236 12.83 -1.74 3.10
CA LEU A 236 12.80 -0.28 3.06
C LEU A 236 13.81 0.23 2.03
N ASN A 237 13.50 1.34 1.37
CA ASN A 237 14.35 1.95 0.33
C ASN A 237 14.75 0.94 -0.77
N SER A 238 13.79 0.13 -1.22
CA SER A 238 13.97 -0.89 -2.27
C SER A 238 14.99 -1.99 -1.95
N GLN A 239 15.30 -2.23 -0.67
CA GLN A 239 16.24 -3.26 -0.23
C GLN A 239 15.83 -3.91 1.09
N TRP A 240 16.15 -5.20 1.25
CA TRP A 240 15.98 -5.91 2.51
C TRP A 240 17.09 -5.53 3.50
N GLY A 241 16.72 -5.26 4.73
CA GLY A 241 17.65 -4.98 5.83
C GLY A 241 17.17 -5.59 7.14
N THR A 242 18.05 -5.69 8.11
CA THR A 242 17.74 -6.28 9.42
C THR A 242 17.24 -5.22 10.40
N VAL A 243 16.92 -5.65 11.63
CA VAL A 243 16.43 -4.78 12.71
C VAL A 243 17.32 -4.99 13.93
N CYS A 244 17.76 -3.91 14.57
CA CYS A 244 18.58 -3.97 15.78
C CYS A 244 17.77 -4.33 17.03
N ASP A 245 18.42 -4.95 18.02
CA ASP A 245 17.84 -5.40 19.28
C ASP A 245 17.69 -4.30 20.33
N ALA A 246 18.27 -3.12 20.11
CA ALA A 246 18.13 -1.99 21.00
C ALA A 246 16.65 -1.63 21.19
N SER A 247 16.20 -1.55 22.44
CA SER A 247 14.80 -1.36 22.84
C SER A 247 13.79 -2.40 22.32
N TRP A 248 14.24 -3.47 21.65
CA TRP A 248 13.35 -4.49 21.11
C TRP A 248 12.62 -5.24 22.23
N SER A 249 11.33 -5.50 22.03
CA SER A 249 10.47 -6.06 23.05
C SER A 249 9.58 -7.19 22.52
N ILE A 250 8.92 -7.89 23.44
CA ILE A 250 7.91 -8.89 23.05
C ILE A 250 6.73 -8.26 22.31
N ASN A 251 6.40 -7.00 22.58
CA ASN A 251 5.36 -6.29 21.84
C ASN A 251 5.79 -6.07 20.39
N SER A 252 7.05 -5.71 20.15
CA SER A 252 7.59 -5.55 18.81
C SER A 252 7.60 -6.86 18.03
N ALA A 253 7.95 -7.96 18.71
CA ALA A 253 7.85 -9.30 18.13
C ALA A 253 6.40 -9.69 17.82
N ASP A 254 5.45 -9.35 18.69
CA ASP A 254 4.04 -9.65 18.50
C ASP A 254 3.48 -8.93 17.26
N VAL A 255 3.79 -7.65 17.09
CA VAL A 255 3.45 -6.88 15.88
C VAL A 255 3.99 -7.56 14.63
N VAL A 256 5.26 -7.97 14.60
CA VAL A 256 5.84 -8.70 13.44
C VAL A 256 5.09 -10.00 13.16
N CYS A 257 4.84 -10.81 14.18
CA CYS A 257 4.15 -12.09 13.99
C CYS A 257 2.71 -11.90 13.49
N ARG A 258 1.97 -10.93 14.03
CA ARG A 258 0.61 -10.61 13.55
C ARG A 258 0.62 -10.00 12.15
N GLN A 259 1.59 -9.14 11.84
CA GLN A 259 1.78 -8.57 10.50
C GLN A 259 2.00 -9.66 9.44
N LEU A 260 2.67 -10.76 9.82
CA LEU A 260 2.88 -11.95 8.99
C LEU A 260 1.68 -12.92 8.96
N GLY A 261 0.56 -12.59 9.62
CA GLY A 261 -0.64 -13.42 9.67
C GLY A 261 -0.61 -14.58 10.68
N PHE A 262 0.35 -14.57 11.62
CA PHE A 262 0.45 -15.58 12.68
C PHE A 262 -0.36 -15.19 13.93
N GLY A 263 -0.47 -16.11 14.90
CA GLY A 263 -1.24 -15.91 16.14
C GLY A 263 -0.59 -14.97 17.16
N GLY A 264 0.39 -14.17 16.75
CA GLY A 264 1.25 -13.35 17.61
C GLY A 264 2.57 -14.02 17.99
N ALA A 265 3.37 -13.35 18.81
CA ALA A 265 4.66 -13.85 19.23
C ALA A 265 4.54 -14.88 20.37
N ASP A 266 5.42 -15.88 20.36
CA ASP A 266 5.72 -16.70 21.54
C ASP A 266 6.89 -16.08 22.31
N TYR A 267 7.97 -15.76 21.59
CA TYR A 267 9.13 -15.02 22.12
C TYR A 267 10.00 -14.43 20.99
N TRP A 268 11.00 -13.64 21.36
CA TRP A 268 12.04 -13.15 20.46
C TRP A 268 13.44 -13.59 20.92
N ARG A 269 14.42 -13.53 20.01
CA ARG A 269 15.83 -13.92 20.19
C ARG A 269 16.74 -12.97 19.41
N LEU A 270 18.03 -13.01 19.70
CA LEU A 270 19.03 -12.45 18.79
C LEU A 270 18.98 -13.19 17.45
N GLY A 271 19.10 -12.43 16.37
CA GLY A 271 19.07 -12.88 14.98
C GLY A 271 20.15 -13.91 14.69
N GLU A 272 21.29 -13.86 15.39
CA GLU A 272 22.38 -14.85 15.29
C GLU A 272 21.87 -16.31 15.44
N VAL A 273 20.82 -16.55 16.25
CA VAL A 273 20.21 -17.88 16.42
C VAL A 273 19.69 -18.45 15.09
N PHE A 274 19.24 -17.57 14.19
CA PHE A 274 18.73 -17.89 12.85
C PHE A 274 19.74 -17.53 11.75
N GLY A 275 20.95 -17.14 12.14
CA GLY A 275 21.95 -16.50 11.30
C GLY A 275 21.81 -14.97 11.31
N SER A 276 22.94 -14.28 11.39
CA SER A 276 22.99 -12.82 11.26
C SER A 276 22.83 -12.35 9.82
N GLY A 277 22.50 -11.06 9.64
CA GLY A 277 22.56 -10.37 8.35
C GLY A 277 23.96 -10.42 7.74
N SER A 278 24.02 -10.32 6.41
CA SER A 278 25.30 -10.33 5.68
C SER A 278 26.02 -8.99 5.77
N ALA A 279 27.36 -8.95 5.70
CA ALA A 279 28.15 -7.72 5.92
C ALA A 279 27.83 -6.51 5.00
N GLY A 280 27.09 -6.70 3.91
CA GLY A 280 26.64 -5.61 3.02
C GLY A 280 25.14 -5.31 3.11
N GLN A 281 24.43 -5.98 4.01
CA GLN A 281 23.01 -5.78 4.25
C GLN A 281 22.82 -4.59 5.20
N PRO A 282 21.90 -3.65 4.91
CA PRO A 282 21.63 -2.55 5.83
C PRO A 282 20.93 -3.05 7.11
N ILE A 283 21.08 -2.32 8.21
CA ILE A 283 20.19 -2.39 9.37
C ILE A 283 19.23 -1.21 9.24
N HIS A 284 17.96 -1.51 9.05
CA HIS A 284 16.96 -0.52 8.66
C HIS A 284 16.30 0.16 9.85
N LEU A 285 16.01 -0.62 10.88
CA LEU A 285 15.31 -0.17 12.08
C LEU A 285 16.17 -0.41 13.31
N ASP A 286 16.05 0.52 14.25
CA ASP A 286 16.77 0.56 15.50
C ASP A 286 15.88 1.27 16.55
N GLU A 287 16.11 0.96 17.83
CA GLU A 287 15.35 1.46 18.97
C GLU A 287 13.82 1.38 18.81
N VAL A 288 13.31 0.23 18.34
CA VAL A 288 11.88 0.02 18.01
C VAL A 288 11.04 -0.23 19.27
N GLN A 289 10.11 0.66 19.57
CA GLN A 289 9.32 0.69 20.81
C GLN A 289 7.82 0.52 20.56
N CYS A 290 7.43 -0.64 20.05
CA CYS A 290 6.02 -0.95 19.84
C CYS A 290 5.22 -1.02 21.15
N ASP A 291 4.01 -0.47 21.14
CA ASP A 291 3.04 -0.66 22.21
C ASP A 291 2.31 -2.02 22.13
N GLY A 292 2.32 -2.64 20.94
CA GLY A 292 1.73 -3.94 20.63
C GLY A 292 0.39 -3.86 19.89
N SER A 293 -0.20 -2.67 19.80
CA SER A 293 -1.44 -2.40 19.07
C SER A 293 -1.22 -2.13 17.58
N GLU A 294 0.02 -1.83 17.19
CA GLU A 294 0.39 -1.54 15.82
C GLU A 294 0.11 -2.73 14.91
N THR A 295 -0.33 -2.45 13.68
CA THR A 295 -0.62 -3.48 12.67
C THR A 295 0.61 -3.86 11.85
N ALA A 296 1.64 -3.01 11.85
CA ALA A 296 2.90 -3.25 11.15
C ALA A 296 4.09 -2.69 11.95
N ILE A 297 5.24 -3.34 11.86
CA ILE A 297 6.44 -2.98 12.61
C ILE A 297 6.94 -1.56 12.29
N ILE A 298 6.65 -1.07 11.09
CA ILE A 298 7.03 0.27 10.66
C ILE A 298 6.22 1.37 11.35
N GLN A 299 5.05 1.05 11.92
CA GLN A 299 4.20 1.99 12.67
C GLN A 299 4.67 2.17 14.11
N CYS A 300 5.57 1.31 14.59
CA CYS A 300 6.09 1.42 15.94
C CYS A 300 6.97 2.65 16.07
N PRO A 301 6.86 3.40 17.18
CA PRO A 301 7.80 4.49 17.48
C PRO A 301 9.25 4.01 17.45
N THR A 302 10.13 4.76 16.78
CA THR A 302 11.58 4.58 16.85
C THR A 302 12.20 5.80 17.51
N LEU A 303 13.21 5.59 18.36
CA LEU A 303 13.97 6.69 18.96
C LEU A 303 15.13 7.18 18.08
N SER A 304 15.50 6.38 17.07
CA SER A 304 16.51 6.72 16.06
C SER A 304 15.91 6.94 14.68
N VAL A 305 16.61 7.71 13.84
CA VAL A 305 16.26 7.93 12.43
C VAL A 305 16.57 6.64 11.66
N PRO A 306 15.68 6.13 10.79
CA PRO A 306 15.94 4.93 10.01
C PRO A 306 17.28 5.00 9.26
N GLY A 307 18.12 3.96 9.40
CA GLY A 307 19.48 3.90 8.85
C GLY A 307 20.56 4.68 9.64
N SER A 308 20.22 5.30 10.76
CA SER A 308 21.17 5.92 11.71
C SER A 308 21.20 5.13 13.00
N HIS A 309 22.10 4.14 13.07
CA HIS A 309 22.30 3.24 14.21
C HIS A 309 23.81 3.04 14.46
N ASP A 310 24.19 2.59 15.65
CA ASP A 310 25.54 2.11 15.97
C ASP A 310 25.63 0.57 16.06
N CYS A 311 24.52 -0.12 15.75
CA CYS A 311 24.42 -1.57 15.75
C CYS A 311 25.22 -2.26 14.64
N SER A 312 25.52 -3.52 14.88
CA SER A 312 26.11 -4.49 13.97
C SER A 312 25.21 -5.73 13.80
N HIS A 313 25.47 -6.60 12.83
CA HIS A 313 24.61 -7.79 12.61
C HIS A 313 24.64 -8.85 13.73
N SER A 314 25.50 -8.72 14.74
CA SER A 314 25.36 -9.53 15.97
C SER A 314 24.20 -9.08 16.85
N GLU A 315 23.67 -7.88 16.61
CA GLU A 315 22.56 -7.26 17.33
C GLU A 315 21.26 -7.33 16.52
N ASP A 316 21.23 -8.07 15.40
CA ASP A 316 19.99 -8.30 14.68
C ASP A 316 18.98 -9.01 15.60
N VAL A 317 17.68 -8.84 15.35
CA VAL A 317 16.62 -9.57 16.07
C VAL A 317 16.00 -10.68 15.23
N GLY A 318 15.49 -11.69 15.92
CA GLY A 318 14.63 -12.74 15.37
C GLY A 318 13.42 -13.00 16.25
N VAL A 319 12.39 -13.60 15.68
CA VAL A 319 11.14 -13.92 16.40
C VAL A 319 10.77 -15.38 16.23
N VAL A 320 9.99 -15.88 17.18
CA VAL A 320 9.28 -17.16 17.09
C VAL A 320 7.80 -16.86 17.32
N CYS A 321 6.99 -17.18 16.31
CA CYS A 321 5.57 -16.91 16.24
C CYS A 321 4.75 -18.13 16.62
N ARG A 322 3.55 -17.89 17.13
CA ARG A 322 2.55 -18.92 17.36
C ARG A 322 1.81 -19.22 16.06
N PRO A 323 1.42 -20.48 15.79
CA PRO A 323 0.53 -20.79 14.68
C PRO A 323 -0.70 -19.88 14.69
N PRO A 324 -1.28 -19.53 13.52
CA PRO A 324 -2.52 -18.78 13.47
C PRO A 324 -3.60 -19.44 14.33
N ASP A 325 -4.47 -18.65 14.96
CA ASP A 325 -5.64 -19.13 15.70
C ASP A 325 -6.72 -19.64 14.73
N LEU A 326 -6.38 -20.65 13.93
CA LEU A 326 -7.29 -21.40 13.08
C LEU A 326 -7.88 -22.54 13.91
N ALA A 327 -9.15 -22.39 14.30
CA ALA A 327 -9.91 -23.44 14.95
C ALA A 327 -10.27 -24.55 13.94
N VAL A 328 -9.27 -25.32 13.51
CA VAL A 328 -9.45 -26.53 12.71
C VAL A 328 -9.64 -27.70 13.67
N ARG A 329 -10.75 -28.43 13.51
CA ARG A 329 -11.01 -29.65 14.29
C ARG A 329 -11.39 -30.79 13.37
N LEU A 330 -10.97 -31.99 13.72
CA LEU A 330 -11.50 -33.21 13.13
C LEU A 330 -12.90 -33.48 13.69
N VAL A 331 -13.87 -33.69 12.80
CA VAL A 331 -15.26 -33.98 13.15
C VAL A 331 -15.64 -35.39 12.68
N GLY A 332 -16.12 -36.21 13.63
CA GLY A 332 -16.35 -37.64 13.39
C GLY A 332 -15.04 -38.43 13.33
N GLY A 333 -15.12 -39.75 13.19
CA GLY A 333 -13.97 -40.65 13.29
C GLY A 333 -14.04 -41.54 14.54
N SER A 334 -13.37 -42.69 14.50
CA SER A 334 -13.32 -43.66 15.59
C SER A 334 -12.19 -43.37 16.58
N SER A 335 -11.33 -42.41 16.28
CA SER A 335 -10.23 -41.98 17.16
C SER A 335 -9.95 -40.48 17.05
N PRO A 336 -9.20 -39.90 18.01
CA PRO A 336 -8.80 -38.48 17.98
C PRO A 336 -7.85 -38.10 16.83
N LEU A 337 -7.32 -39.08 16.09
CA LEU A 337 -6.35 -38.87 15.01
C LEU A 337 -6.98 -38.94 13.61
N GLU A 338 -8.30 -39.15 13.52
CA GLU A 338 -9.01 -39.21 12.24
C GLU A 338 -10.34 -38.46 12.32
N GLY A 339 -10.81 -37.94 11.19
CA GLY A 339 -12.10 -37.28 11.07
C GLY A 339 -12.16 -36.43 9.82
N ARG A 340 -13.35 -35.89 9.53
CA ARG A 340 -13.49 -34.88 8.48
C ARG A 340 -12.97 -33.54 9.03
N VAL A 341 -12.05 -32.91 8.32
CA VAL A 341 -11.64 -31.52 8.56
C VAL A 341 -12.79 -30.58 8.21
#